data_AF-A0A922WQW7-F1
#
_entry.id   AF-A0A922WQW7-F1
#
_cell.length_a   1.000
_cell.length_b   1.000
_cell.length_c   1.000
_cell.angle_alpha   90.00
_cell.angle_beta   90.00
_cell.angle_gamma   90.00
#
_symmetry.space_group_name_H-M   'P 1'
#
loop_
_entity.id
_entity.type
_entity.pdbx_description
1 polymer ?
#
loop_
_entity_poly.entity_id
_entity_poly.type
_entity_poly.pdbx_seq_one_letter_code
_entity_poly.pdbx_strand_id
1 'polypeptide(L)'
;MRHPVPVDRGHAGLDLSTGAAAKRPTAVFEIRRDGKSLRRSPVVEADQLLNFEVNITGINQLELTTAPSEDGSNSDWGLWLEPQLAR
;
A
#
# COMPACT_ATOMS: atom_id res chain seq x y z
N MET A 1 5.03 -7.75 -3.49
CA MET A 1 5.85 -7.77 -2.24
C MET A 1 4.92 -7.54 -1.05
N ARG A 2 5.21 -8.07 0.14
CA ARG A 2 4.40 -7.89 1.36
C ARG A 2 5.27 -7.32 2.47
N HIS A 3 4.87 -6.19 3.05
CA HIS A 3 5.54 -5.58 4.19
C HIS A 3 4.61 -5.62 5.41
N PRO A 4 4.91 -6.46 6.42
CA PRO A 4 4.20 -6.40 7.68
C PRO A 4 4.67 -5.17 8.48
N VAL A 5 3.72 -4.39 8.95
CA VAL A 5 3.97 -3.24 9.83
C VAL A 5 3.31 -3.56 11.18
N PRO A 6 4.11 -3.86 12.23
CA PRO A 6 3.58 -4.01 13.59
C PRO A 6 2.98 -2.69 14.06
N VAL A 7 1.77 -2.74 14.63
CA VAL A 7 1.09 -1.57 15.17
C VAL A 7 0.99 -1.74 16.68
N ASP A 8 1.54 -0.81 17.45
CA ASP A 8 1.28 -0.77 18.90
C ASP A 8 -0.11 -0.18 19.19
N ARG A 9 -0.60 -0.33 20.42
CA ARG A 9 -1.98 -0.03 20.84
C ARG A 9 -2.39 1.45 20.84
N GLY A 10 -1.69 2.35 20.14
CA GLY A 10 -1.94 3.79 20.16
C GLY A 10 -2.26 4.49 18.83
N HIS A 11 -2.27 3.81 17.69
CA HIS A 11 -2.29 4.47 16.37
C HIS A 11 -3.68 4.62 15.75
N ALA A 12 -3.95 5.77 15.13
CA ALA A 12 -5.24 6.18 14.58
C ALA A 12 -5.24 6.41 13.05
N GLY A 13 -4.07 6.59 12.42
CA GLY A 13 -3.99 6.85 10.97
C GLY A 13 -2.68 6.37 10.34
N LEU A 14 -2.77 5.94 9.07
CA LEU A 14 -1.62 5.77 8.17
C LEU A 14 -1.77 6.77 7.02
N ASP A 15 -0.76 7.62 6.79
CA ASP A 15 -0.59 8.40 5.56
C ASP A 15 0.58 7.81 4.77
N LEU A 16 0.38 7.64 3.45
CA LEU A 16 1.30 6.91 2.61
C LEU A 16 1.04 7.24 1.14
N SER A 17 2.10 7.50 0.39
CA SER A 17 2.02 7.66 -1.07
C SER A 17 2.57 6.42 -1.80
N THR A 18 2.08 6.15 -3.01
CA THR A 18 2.59 5.03 -3.82
C THR A 18 2.92 5.43 -5.24
N GLY A 19 4.00 4.89 -5.82
CA GLY A 19 4.38 5.14 -7.22
C GLY A 19 4.90 3.90 -7.94
N ALA A 20 4.80 3.90 -9.27
CA ALA A 20 5.31 2.86 -10.17
C ALA A 20 6.45 3.41 -11.04
N ALA A 21 7.57 2.70 -11.18
CA ALA A 21 8.75 3.17 -11.94
C ALA A 21 9.22 2.17 -13.02
N ALA A 22 8.87 2.40 -14.30
CA ALA A 22 9.39 1.74 -15.52
C ALA A 22 8.59 2.19 -16.78
N LYS A 23 8.84 1.55 -17.94
CA LYS A 23 8.08 1.72 -19.19
C LYS A 23 6.80 0.86 -19.17
N ARG A 24 5.66 1.47 -18.82
CA ARG A 24 4.32 0.83 -18.60
C ARG A 24 4.17 -0.13 -17.39
N PRO A 25 4.77 0.12 -16.22
CA PRO A 25 4.46 -0.65 -15.04
C PRO A 25 3.04 -0.33 -14.59
N THR A 26 2.33 -1.35 -14.17
CA THR A 26 0.98 -1.24 -13.64
C THR A 26 0.92 -2.01 -12.34
N ALA A 27 0.73 -1.29 -11.24
CA ALA A 27 0.70 -1.87 -9.91
C ALA A 27 -0.67 -1.68 -9.27
N VAL A 28 -1.08 -2.66 -8.48
CA VAL A 28 -2.21 -2.52 -7.58
C VAL A 28 -1.71 -2.61 -6.14
N PHE A 29 -2.04 -1.58 -5.37
CA PHE A 29 -1.68 -1.47 -3.96
C PHE A 29 -2.87 -1.84 -3.10
N GLU A 30 -2.65 -2.66 -2.09
CA GLU A 30 -3.65 -3.06 -1.13
C GLU A 30 -3.12 -2.89 0.30
N ILE A 31 -3.98 -2.31 1.14
CA ILE A 31 -3.78 -2.23 2.58
C ILE A 31 -4.69 -3.28 3.22
N ARG A 32 -4.13 -4.13 4.07
CA ARG A 32 -4.87 -5.15 4.81
C ARG A 32 -4.69 -4.96 6.32
N ARG A 33 -5.73 -5.28 7.08
CA ARG A 33 -5.73 -5.36 8.55
C ARG A 33 -5.98 -6.79 8.99
N ASP A 34 -5.11 -7.32 9.83
CA ASP A 34 -5.25 -8.66 10.43
C ASP A 34 -5.63 -9.74 9.39
N GLY A 35 -4.97 -9.74 8.22
CA GLY A 35 -5.23 -10.66 7.12
C GLY A 35 -6.40 -10.31 6.20
N LYS A 36 -7.17 -9.23 6.45
CA LYS A 36 -8.34 -8.82 5.64
C LYS A 36 -8.11 -7.52 4.90
N SER A 37 -8.53 -7.46 3.63
CA SER A 37 -8.47 -6.25 2.81
C SER A 37 -9.22 -5.10 3.45
N LEU A 38 -8.56 -3.95 3.56
CA LEU A 38 -9.13 -2.70 4.07
C LEU A 38 -9.36 -1.71 2.92
N ARG A 39 -8.36 -1.55 2.05
CA ARG A 39 -8.44 -0.65 0.90
C ARG A 39 -7.57 -1.17 -0.23
N ARG A 40 -8.04 -1.03 -1.47
CA ARG A 40 -7.34 -1.42 -2.69
C ARG A 40 -7.36 -0.26 -3.68
N SER A 41 -6.24 0.02 -4.34
CA SER A 41 -6.18 1.04 -5.37
C SER A 41 -6.84 0.58 -6.67
N PRO A 42 -7.18 1.52 -7.58
CA PRO A 42 -7.18 1.22 -9.01
C PRO A 42 -5.78 0.79 -9.48
N VAL A 43 -5.67 0.41 -10.76
CA VAL A 43 -4.35 0.22 -11.39
C VAL A 43 -3.62 1.56 -11.38
N VAL A 44 -2.40 1.57 -10.85
CA VAL A 44 -1.50 2.72 -10.78
C VAL A 44 -0.49 2.61 -11.90
N GLU A 45 -0.45 3.62 -12.75
CA GLU A 45 0.51 3.71 -13.86
C GLU A 45 1.80 4.43 -13.43
N ALA A 46 2.82 4.40 -14.29
CA ALA A 46 4.02 5.21 -14.09
C ALA A 46 3.68 6.70 -13.86
N ASP A 47 4.47 7.35 -13.01
CA ASP A 47 4.36 8.77 -12.64
C ASP A 47 3.06 9.17 -11.90
N GLN A 48 2.20 8.20 -11.54
CA GLN A 48 1.06 8.45 -10.66
C GLN A 48 1.44 8.25 -9.19
N LEU A 49 1.04 9.22 -8.36
CA LEU A 49 1.08 9.12 -6.91
C LEU A 49 -0.35 8.98 -6.37
N LEU A 50 -0.58 7.99 -5.51
CA LEU A 50 -1.83 7.83 -4.77
C LEU A 50 -1.57 7.97 -3.28
N ASN A 51 -2.45 8.71 -2.60
CA ASN A 51 -2.43 8.83 -1.14
C ASN A 51 -3.47 7.91 -0.52
N PHE A 52 -3.09 7.26 0.57
CA PHE A 52 -4.00 6.46 1.39
C PHE A 52 -4.09 7.05 2.78
N GLU A 53 -5.33 7.31 3.19
CA GLU A 53 -5.66 7.55 4.59
C GLU A 53 -6.59 6.42 5.05
N VAL A 54 -6.18 5.73 6.12
CA VAL A 54 -6.94 4.62 6.69
C VAL A 54 -6.91 4.67 8.22
N ASN A 55 -8.06 4.44 8.84
CA ASN A 55 -8.16 4.26 10.28
C ASN A 55 -7.67 2.85 10.66
N ILE A 56 -6.67 2.81 11.53
CA ILE A 56 -6.00 1.57 11.99
C ILE A 56 -6.22 1.31 13.48
N THR A 57 -7.16 1.99 14.12
CA THR A 57 -7.45 1.81 15.55
C THR A 57 -7.82 0.37 15.87
N GLY A 58 -7.09 -0.22 16.82
CA GLY A 58 -7.37 -1.55 17.36
C GLY A 58 -6.96 -2.73 16.46
N ILE A 59 -6.20 -2.50 15.38
CA ILE A 59 -5.63 -3.59 14.58
C ILE A 59 -4.30 -4.06 15.19
N ASN A 60 -3.98 -5.34 15.03
CA ASN A 60 -2.71 -5.88 15.54
C ASN A 60 -1.63 -5.88 14.47
N GLN A 61 -2.02 -6.12 13.22
CA GLN A 61 -1.11 -6.16 12.09
C GLN A 61 -1.68 -5.40 10.90
N LEU A 62 -0.87 -4.48 10.38
CA LEU A 62 -1.07 -3.84 9.09
C LEU A 62 -0.19 -4.53 8.05
N GLU A 63 -0.73 -4.78 6.87
CA GLU A 63 0.02 -5.34 5.75
C GLU A 63 -0.12 -4.44 4.53
N LEU A 64 1.02 -4.10 3.95
CA LEU A 64 1.11 -3.34 2.71
C LEU A 64 1.51 -4.31 1.60
N THR A 65 0.60 -4.55 0.66
CA THR A 65 0.79 -5.50 -0.44
C THR A 65 0.74 -4.80 -1.79
N THR A 66 1.65 -5.20 -2.68
CA THR A 66 1.66 -4.77 -4.08
C THR A 66 1.53 -6.00 -4.97
N ALA A 67 0.57 -5.97 -5.88
CA ALA A 67 0.31 -7.01 -6.87
C ALA A 67 0.48 -6.46 -8.29
N PRO A 68 0.93 -7.29 -9.25
CA PRO A 68 0.93 -6.92 -10.66
C PRO A 68 -0.51 -6.72 -11.17
N SER A 69 -0.67 -5.93 -12.23
CA SER A 69 -1.92 -5.88 -12.99
C SER A 69 -2.02 -7.08 -13.97
N GLU A 70 -3.02 -7.06 -14.85
CA GLU A 70 -3.24 -8.12 -15.85
C GLU A 70 -2.08 -8.27 -16.86
N ASP A 71 -1.20 -7.28 -16.99
CA ASP A 71 -0.07 -7.27 -17.95
C ASP A 71 1.18 -8.05 -17.50
N GLY A 72 1.14 -8.69 -16.33
CA GLY A 72 2.26 -9.45 -15.75
C GLY A 72 3.14 -8.63 -14.80
N SER A 73 4.29 -9.17 -14.37
CA SER A 73 5.16 -8.57 -13.33
C SER A 73 6.43 -7.90 -13.87
N ASN A 74 6.48 -7.61 -15.17
CA ASN A 74 7.71 -7.22 -15.84
C ASN A 74 7.96 -5.72 -15.67
N SER A 75 8.88 -5.36 -14.78
CA SER A 75 9.26 -3.97 -14.43
C SER A 75 8.31 -3.22 -13.48
N ASP A 76 7.45 -3.90 -12.73
CA ASP A 76 6.52 -3.26 -11.78
C ASP A 76 7.17 -2.96 -10.43
N TRP A 77 8.01 -1.93 -10.39
CA TRP A 77 8.53 -1.41 -9.14
C TRP A 77 7.47 -0.57 -8.45
N GLY A 78 6.69 -1.18 -7.55
CA GLY A 78 5.78 -0.45 -6.67
C GLY A 78 6.47 0.00 -5.40
N LEU A 79 6.44 1.30 -5.11
CA LEU A 79 7.02 1.88 -3.91
C LEU A 79 5.92 2.33 -2.95
N TRP A 80 6.09 2.04 -1.66
CA TRP A 80 5.35 2.65 -0.58
C TRP A 80 6.23 3.76 0.02
N LEU A 81 5.89 5.00 -0.28
CA LEU A 81 6.62 6.21 0.08
C LEU A 81 6.11 6.80 1.40
N GLU A 82 7.02 6.90 2.36
CA GLU A 82 6.84 7.60 3.64
C GLU A 82 5.61 7.14 4.45
N PRO A 83 5.49 5.85 4.82
CA PRO A 83 4.41 5.43 5.69
C PRO A 83 4.55 6.10 7.06
N GLN A 84 3.63 7.02 7.38
CA GLN A 84 3.57 7.68 8.68
C GLN A 84 2.42 7.11 9.50
N LEU A 85 2.74 6.63 10.69
CA LEU A 85 1.77 6.19 11.69
C LEU A 85 1.48 7.37 12.62
N ALA A 86 0.24 7.86 12.64
CA ALA A 86 -0.20 8.96 13.49
C ALA A 86 -1.15 8.48 14.60
N ARG A 87 -1.17 9.20 15.72
CA ARG A 87 -2.07 8.98 16.87
C ARG A 87 -3.21 9.99 16.88
#